data_AF-A0A1Y2DBG9-F1
#
_entry.id   AF-A0A1Y2DBG9-F1
#
_cell.length_a   1.000
_cell.length_b   1.000
_cell.length_c   1.000
_cell.angle_alpha   90.00
_cell.angle_beta   90.00
_cell.angle_gamma   90.00
#
_symmetry.space_group_name_H-M   'P 1'
#
loop_
_entity.id
_entity.type
_entity.pdbx_description
1 polymer ?
#
loop_
_entity_poly.entity_id
_entity_poly.type
_entity_poly.pdbx_seq_one_letter_code
_entity_poly.pdbx_strand_id
1 'polypeptide(L)'
;MQTNKQTKKKKKKSFLDLEDTLLSLKQNKGKNLFRLVGIFGRFYMLLSIFTFISLFFVKDSNVFGAKFECITTSLLIFIFGVINGVLIATVTTDGDITSNNHRRMFLDFFEATNGGKILFTIVSSYILFTSITLPVIQYFIAKKTKDRSTKEASQLLRSIYNKFNSKEAFKEVLKTPTFVYQLRNIAIKEFSVENVLFWENYKILQNMNHRYFVETKKAEELGNVNLVDLYDFEGYYQEQIQYYNTTVEDSYSYNSNLSVPAAIIPYYDQFYRTFIKANCPAKVNISYKIVKAIESEIVKPTVGIFDVAKDEVVDMMYNSIYPIFLKKNKKQLEETFNLNK
;
A
#
# COMPACT_ATOMS: atom_id res chain seq x y z
N MET A 1 -45.68 24.52 -82.71
CA MET A 1 -46.58 23.64 -81.92
C MET A 1 -45.74 22.98 -80.83
N GLN A 2 -46.01 23.32 -79.57
CA GLN A 2 -45.09 23.18 -78.44
C GLN A 2 -45.12 21.79 -77.78
N THR A 3 -43.93 21.22 -77.57
CA THR A 3 -43.66 19.99 -76.80
C THR A 3 -43.69 20.27 -75.29
N ASN A 4 -44.62 19.63 -74.58
CA ASN A 4 -44.81 19.82 -73.14
C ASN A 4 -44.03 18.77 -72.33
N LYS A 5 -42.87 19.17 -71.80
CA LYS A 5 -41.97 18.34 -70.96
C LYS A 5 -42.42 18.45 -69.49
N GLN A 6 -43.23 17.52 -69.01
CA GLN A 6 -43.56 17.42 -67.58
C GLN A 6 -42.38 16.83 -66.78
N THR A 7 -41.69 17.67 -66.03
CA THR A 7 -40.66 17.30 -65.06
C THR A 7 -41.31 16.75 -63.78
N LYS A 8 -41.24 15.43 -63.58
CA LYS A 8 -41.59 14.78 -62.31
C LYS A 8 -40.59 15.21 -61.23
N LYS A 9 -40.98 16.18 -60.38
CA LYS A 9 -40.28 16.50 -59.12
C LYS A 9 -40.36 15.28 -58.19
N LYS A 10 -39.24 14.56 -58.02
CA LYS A 10 -39.07 13.57 -56.94
C LYS A 10 -39.17 14.31 -55.60
N LYS A 11 -40.31 14.20 -54.90
CA LYS A 11 -40.43 14.62 -53.50
C LYS A 11 -39.39 13.84 -52.68
N LYS A 12 -38.49 14.55 -51.99
CA LYS A 12 -37.62 13.96 -50.97
C LYS A 12 -38.55 13.43 -49.86
N LYS A 13 -38.67 12.10 -49.76
CA LYS A 13 -39.34 11.45 -48.62
C LYS A 13 -38.60 11.84 -47.35
N SER A 14 -39.34 12.36 -46.37
CA SER A 14 -38.81 12.69 -45.05
C SER A 14 -38.48 11.39 -44.34
N PHE A 15 -37.39 11.35 -43.57
CA PHE A 15 -37.05 10.18 -42.73
C PHE A 15 -38.11 9.90 -41.64
N LEU A 16 -39.04 10.84 -41.45
CA LEU A 16 -40.19 10.77 -40.56
C LEU A 16 -41.51 10.40 -41.27
N ASP A 17 -41.51 10.22 -42.60
CA ASP A 17 -42.63 9.55 -43.26
C ASP A 17 -42.59 8.09 -42.83
N LEU A 18 -43.27 7.81 -41.72
CA LEU A 18 -43.66 6.48 -41.25
C LEU A 18 -44.60 5.86 -42.30
N GLU A 19 -44.04 5.53 -43.46
CA GLU A 19 -44.69 4.67 -44.42
C GLU A 19 -44.97 3.37 -43.67
N ASP A 20 -46.25 3.16 -43.43
CA ASP A 20 -46.81 2.27 -42.44
C ASP A 20 -46.11 0.90 -42.52
N THR A 21 -45.14 0.70 -41.61
CA THR A 21 -44.27 -0.48 -41.60
C THR A 21 -45.13 -1.74 -41.51
N LEU A 22 -46.30 -1.59 -40.89
CA LEU A 22 -47.39 -2.55 -40.78
C LEU A 22 -48.01 -2.89 -42.12
N LEU A 23 -48.18 -1.92 -43.04
CA LEU A 23 -48.62 -2.14 -44.42
C LEU A 23 -47.60 -2.95 -45.23
N SER A 24 -46.30 -2.70 -45.04
CA SER A 24 -45.22 -3.47 -45.69
C SER A 24 -45.11 -4.91 -45.16
N LEU A 25 -45.42 -5.09 -43.88
CA LEU A 25 -45.58 -6.38 -43.20
C LEU A 25 -46.82 -7.13 -43.71
N LYS A 26 -47.96 -6.44 -43.82
CA LYS A 26 -49.23 -6.96 -44.35
C LYS A 26 -49.11 -7.39 -45.81
N GLN A 27 -48.27 -6.70 -46.59
CA GLN A 27 -47.92 -7.07 -47.96
C GLN A 27 -46.84 -8.18 -48.06
N ASN A 28 -46.44 -8.82 -46.95
CA ASN A 28 -45.44 -9.89 -46.90
C ASN A 28 -44.04 -9.53 -47.43
N LYS A 29 -43.74 -8.25 -47.72
CA LYS A 29 -42.45 -7.84 -48.32
C LYS A 29 -41.28 -7.86 -47.33
N GLY A 30 -41.55 -7.98 -46.02
CA GLY A 30 -40.54 -7.96 -44.96
C GLY A 30 -40.11 -9.32 -44.39
N LYS A 31 -40.70 -10.44 -44.82
CA LYS A 31 -40.53 -11.77 -44.17
C LYS A 31 -39.06 -12.20 -43.99
N ASN A 32 -38.19 -11.91 -44.97
CA ASN A 32 -36.78 -12.27 -44.91
C ASN A 32 -36.01 -11.48 -43.84
N LEU A 33 -36.34 -10.19 -43.65
CA LEU A 33 -35.70 -9.35 -42.64
C LEU A 33 -36.06 -9.83 -41.22
N PHE A 34 -37.34 -10.16 -40.98
CA PHE A 34 -37.78 -10.70 -39.68
C PHE A 34 -37.20 -12.08 -39.40
N ARG A 35 -37.08 -12.95 -40.40
CA ARG A 35 -36.40 -14.24 -40.24
C ARG A 35 -34.94 -14.07 -39.86
N LEU A 36 -34.22 -13.13 -40.49
CA LEU A 36 -32.83 -12.83 -40.17
C LEU A 36 -32.68 -12.30 -38.74
N VAL A 37 -33.51 -11.33 -38.35
CA VAL A 37 -33.54 -10.78 -36.98
C VAL A 37 -33.87 -11.88 -35.96
N GLY A 38 -34.78 -12.79 -36.28
CA GLY A 38 -35.10 -13.94 -35.42
C GLY A 38 -33.95 -14.94 -35.25
N ILE A 39 -33.19 -15.21 -36.33
CA ILE A 39 -32.00 -16.08 -36.27
C ILE A 39 -30.92 -15.43 -35.39
N PHE A 40 -30.59 -14.16 -35.64
CA PHE A 40 -29.62 -13.44 -34.82
C PHE A 40 -30.07 -13.32 -33.36
N GLY A 41 -31.36 -13.04 -33.11
CA GLY A 41 -31.90 -12.98 -31.76
C GLY A 41 -31.74 -14.28 -30.98
N ARG A 42 -32.01 -15.43 -31.62
CA ARG A 42 -31.78 -16.76 -31.00
C ARG A 42 -30.31 -17.03 -30.74
N PHE A 43 -29.44 -16.66 -31.67
CA PHE A 43 -27.99 -16.79 -31.50
C PHE A 43 -27.48 -15.96 -30.32
N TYR A 44 -27.88 -14.68 -30.22
CA TYR A 44 -27.53 -13.82 -29.09
C TYR A 44 -28.07 -14.36 -27.76
N MET A 45 -29.28 -14.89 -27.73
CA MET A 45 -29.85 -15.50 -26.52
C MET A 45 -29.02 -16.69 -26.02
N LEU A 46 -28.59 -17.58 -26.92
CA LEU A 46 -27.70 -18.71 -26.59
C LEU A 46 -26.34 -18.22 -26.08
N LEU A 47 -25.77 -17.21 -26.75
CA LEU A 47 -24.50 -16.61 -26.35
C LEU A 47 -24.60 -15.95 -24.96
N SER A 48 -25.71 -15.29 -24.65
CA SER A 48 -25.96 -14.71 -23.33
C SER A 48 -26.09 -15.77 -22.23
N ILE A 49 -26.72 -16.91 -22.50
CA ILE A 49 -26.78 -18.04 -21.55
C ILE A 49 -25.36 -18.59 -21.29
N PHE A 50 -24.58 -18.82 -22.35
CA PHE A 50 -23.21 -19.29 -22.21
C PHE A 50 -22.34 -18.29 -21.43
N THR A 51 -22.48 -17.00 -21.71
CA THR A 51 -21.77 -15.93 -21.01
C THR A 51 -22.18 -15.87 -19.54
N PHE A 52 -23.48 -15.97 -19.24
CA PHE A 52 -24.00 -16.01 -17.87
C PHE A 52 -23.42 -17.18 -17.07
N ILE A 53 -23.42 -18.40 -17.64
CA ILE A 53 -22.81 -19.59 -17.01
C ILE A 53 -21.31 -19.40 -16.80
N SER A 54 -20.59 -18.91 -17.81
CA SER A 54 -19.13 -18.67 -17.73
C SER A 54 -18.76 -17.69 -16.63
N LEU A 55 -19.60 -16.67 -16.38
CA LEU A 55 -19.36 -15.66 -15.36
C LEU A 55 -19.49 -16.19 -13.93
N PHE A 56 -20.20 -17.31 -13.69
CA PHE A 56 -20.23 -17.92 -12.34
C PHE A 56 -18.84 -18.38 -11.91
N PHE A 57 -17.98 -18.79 -12.84
CA PHE A 57 -16.64 -19.30 -12.57
C PHE A 57 -15.58 -18.20 -12.37
N VAL A 58 -15.88 -16.96 -12.74
CA VAL A 58 -14.96 -15.83 -12.53
C VAL A 58 -15.04 -15.37 -11.06
N LYS A 59 -13.89 -15.34 -10.38
CA LYS A 59 -13.75 -14.74 -9.05
C LYS A 59 -13.55 -13.23 -9.21
N ASP A 60 -14.58 -12.46 -8.86
CA ASP A 60 -14.52 -11.00 -8.81
C ASP A 60 -14.43 -10.58 -7.33
N SER A 61 -13.46 -9.72 -7.01
CA SER A 61 -13.23 -9.24 -5.63
C SER A 61 -14.17 -8.09 -5.25
N ASN A 62 -14.82 -7.47 -6.24
CA ASN A 62 -15.69 -6.33 -6.04
C ASN A 62 -17.17 -6.72 -6.13
N VAL A 63 -17.95 -6.28 -5.14
CA VAL A 63 -19.41 -6.56 -5.04
C VAL A 63 -20.19 -6.04 -6.27
N PHE A 64 -19.70 -4.98 -6.92
CA PHE A 64 -20.27 -4.39 -8.15
C PHE A 64 -19.25 -4.33 -9.29
N GLY A 65 -18.45 -5.40 -9.46
CA GLY A 65 -17.45 -5.50 -10.52
C GLY A 65 -18.01 -5.87 -11.89
N ALA A 66 -17.10 -6.13 -12.85
CA ALA A 66 -17.43 -6.51 -14.23
C ALA A 66 -18.34 -7.76 -14.29
N LYS A 67 -18.25 -8.64 -13.28
CA LYS A 67 -19.14 -9.79 -13.15
C LYS A 67 -20.61 -9.38 -13.01
N PHE A 68 -20.92 -8.36 -12.20
CA PHE A 68 -22.29 -7.88 -12.01
C PHE A 68 -22.85 -7.23 -13.29
N GLU A 69 -22.04 -6.42 -13.98
CA GLU A 69 -22.42 -5.75 -15.24
C GLU A 69 -22.71 -6.77 -16.35
N CYS A 70 -21.84 -7.77 -16.53
CA CYS A 70 -22.04 -8.77 -17.57
C CYS A 70 -23.22 -9.71 -17.25
N ILE A 71 -23.45 -10.02 -15.97
CA ILE A 71 -24.61 -10.83 -15.54
C ILE A 71 -25.92 -10.07 -15.77
N THR A 72 -26.02 -8.81 -15.33
CA THR A 72 -27.24 -8.00 -15.49
C THR A 72 -27.56 -7.76 -16.97
N THR A 73 -26.53 -7.50 -17.78
CA THR A 73 -26.67 -7.35 -19.23
C THR A 73 -27.15 -8.65 -19.90
N SER A 74 -26.55 -9.80 -19.54
CA SER A 74 -26.95 -11.11 -20.07
C SER A 74 -28.40 -11.48 -19.69
N LEU A 75 -28.80 -11.17 -18.46
CA LEU A 75 -30.17 -11.38 -17.97
C LEU A 75 -31.19 -10.52 -18.73
N LEU A 76 -30.88 -9.25 -18.98
CA LEU A 76 -31.76 -8.36 -19.75
C LEU A 76 -31.90 -8.81 -21.21
N ILE A 77 -30.79 -9.13 -21.87
CA ILE A 77 -30.81 -9.65 -23.25
C ILE A 77 -31.66 -10.93 -23.32
N PHE A 78 -31.55 -11.81 -22.33
CA PHE A 78 -32.36 -13.02 -22.24
C PHE A 78 -33.86 -12.72 -22.10
N ILE A 79 -34.26 -11.90 -21.12
CA ILE A 79 -35.67 -11.54 -20.89
C ILE A 79 -36.28 -10.91 -22.15
N PHE A 80 -35.57 -9.96 -22.77
CA PHE A 80 -36.04 -9.30 -23.99
C PHE A 80 -36.06 -10.23 -25.20
N GLY A 81 -35.11 -11.16 -25.30
CA GLY A 81 -35.11 -12.21 -26.30
C GLY A 81 -36.34 -13.11 -26.21
N VAL A 82 -36.73 -13.51 -24.99
CA VAL A 82 -37.94 -14.32 -24.73
C VAL A 82 -39.19 -13.55 -25.13
N ILE A 83 -39.34 -12.29 -24.68
CA ILE A 83 -40.49 -11.44 -25.01
C ILE A 83 -40.61 -11.29 -26.53
N ASN A 84 -39.51 -10.98 -27.23
CA ASN A 84 -39.51 -10.83 -28.68
C ASN A 84 -39.83 -12.15 -29.40
N GLY A 85 -39.33 -13.28 -28.90
CA GLY A 85 -39.65 -14.60 -29.43
C GLY A 85 -41.13 -14.95 -29.32
N VAL A 86 -41.75 -14.67 -28.17
CA VAL A 86 -43.20 -14.87 -27.95
C VAL A 86 -44.02 -13.97 -28.86
N LEU A 87 -43.63 -12.70 -29.03
CA LEU A 87 -44.32 -11.77 -29.93
C LEU A 87 -44.26 -12.27 -31.38
N ILE A 88 -43.08 -12.66 -31.88
CA ILE A 88 -42.92 -13.18 -33.24
C ILE A 88 -43.73 -14.47 -33.43
N ALA A 89 -43.64 -15.42 -32.50
CA ALA A 89 -44.39 -16.67 -32.57
C ALA A 89 -45.91 -16.41 -32.64
N THR A 90 -46.41 -15.50 -31.80
CA THR A 90 -47.83 -15.14 -31.77
C THR A 90 -48.29 -14.52 -33.09
N VAL A 91 -47.49 -13.65 -33.70
CA VAL A 91 -47.81 -13.03 -35.00
C VAL A 91 -47.70 -14.00 -36.18
N THR A 92 -46.80 -14.99 -36.13
CA THR A 92 -46.57 -15.91 -37.26
C THR A 92 -47.61 -17.03 -37.34
N THR A 93 -48.21 -17.40 -36.21
CA THR A 93 -49.03 -18.63 -36.11
C THR A 93 -50.48 -18.43 -36.55
N ASP A 94 -51.00 -17.19 -36.56
CA ASP A 94 -52.41 -16.94 -36.90
C ASP A 94 -52.58 -15.82 -37.93
N GLY A 95 -53.09 -16.21 -39.11
CA GLY A 95 -53.57 -15.28 -40.14
C GLY A 95 -55.04 -14.88 -39.96
N ASP A 96 -55.73 -15.34 -38.90
CA ASP A 96 -57.15 -15.11 -38.67
C ASP A 96 -57.39 -14.42 -37.32
N ILE A 97 -57.75 -13.13 -37.38
CA ILE A 97 -57.57 -12.13 -36.31
C ILE A 97 -58.77 -12.03 -35.35
N THR A 98 -59.80 -12.87 -35.47
CA THR A 98 -61.15 -12.45 -35.03
C THR A 98 -61.63 -12.87 -33.63
N SER A 99 -60.91 -13.63 -32.78
CA SER A 99 -61.61 -14.22 -31.60
C SER A 99 -61.01 -14.14 -30.19
N ASN A 100 -59.90 -13.42 -29.88
CA ASN A 100 -59.40 -13.45 -28.49
C ASN A 100 -58.78 -12.15 -27.93
N ASN A 101 -59.35 -11.63 -26.83
CA ASN A 101 -58.98 -10.36 -26.18
C ASN A 101 -57.54 -10.31 -25.66
N HIS A 102 -56.99 -11.42 -25.14
CA HIS A 102 -55.61 -11.45 -24.64
C HIS A 102 -54.57 -11.28 -25.76
N ARG A 103 -54.90 -11.63 -27.00
CA ARG A 103 -54.00 -11.48 -28.15
C ARG A 103 -53.90 -10.04 -28.64
N ARG A 104 -54.97 -9.26 -28.45
CA ARG A 104 -54.98 -7.83 -28.80
C ARG A 104 -53.93 -7.05 -28.01
N MET A 105 -53.72 -7.39 -26.73
CA MET A 105 -52.69 -6.77 -25.89
C MET A 105 -51.27 -6.95 -26.45
N PHE A 106 -50.94 -8.12 -26.99
CA PHE A 106 -49.62 -8.38 -27.59
C PHE A 106 -49.43 -7.65 -28.93
N LEU A 107 -50.50 -7.52 -29.72
CA LEU A 107 -50.50 -6.72 -30.94
C LEU A 107 -50.35 -5.22 -30.62
N ASP A 108 -51.11 -4.71 -29.66
CA ASP A 108 -51.02 -3.33 -29.18
C ASP A 108 -49.61 -3.04 -28.64
N PHE A 109 -48.99 -3.99 -27.93
CA PHE A 109 -47.61 -3.88 -27.47
C PHE A 109 -46.57 -3.92 -28.62
N PHE A 110 -46.77 -4.79 -29.61
CA PHE A 110 -45.92 -4.86 -30.80
C PHE A 110 -46.00 -3.57 -31.63
N GLU A 111 -47.19 -3.03 -31.80
CA GLU A 111 -47.46 -1.74 -32.43
C GLU A 111 -46.82 -0.59 -31.63
N ALA A 112 -47.06 -0.54 -30.32
CA ALA A 112 -46.49 0.47 -29.44
C ALA A 112 -44.96 0.46 -29.44
N THR A 113 -44.32 -0.71 -29.58
CA THR A 113 -42.86 -0.83 -29.65
C THR A 113 -42.30 -0.64 -31.07
N ASN A 114 -43.14 -0.33 -32.07
CA ASN A 114 -42.79 -0.26 -33.48
C ASN A 114 -42.06 -1.52 -33.98
N GLY A 115 -42.59 -2.68 -33.60
CA GLY A 115 -41.99 -3.97 -33.91
C GLY A 115 -40.69 -4.23 -33.14
N GLY A 116 -40.62 -3.81 -31.87
CA GLY A 116 -39.46 -4.03 -31.00
C GLY A 116 -38.30 -3.05 -31.17
N LYS A 117 -38.37 -2.09 -32.10
CA LYS A 117 -37.31 -1.09 -32.33
C LYS A 117 -37.07 -0.22 -31.10
N ILE A 118 -38.14 0.23 -30.43
CA ILE A 118 -38.03 1.06 -29.23
C ILE A 118 -37.38 0.29 -28.09
N LEU A 119 -37.78 -0.97 -27.92
CA LEU A 119 -37.23 -1.86 -26.89
C LEU A 119 -35.74 -2.14 -27.13
N PHE A 120 -35.33 -2.38 -28.38
CA PHE A 120 -33.93 -2.50 -28.75
C PHE A 120 -33.11 -1.24 -28.44
N THR A 121 -33.67 -0.05 -28.67
CA THR A 121 -33.01 1.23 -28.34
C THR A 121 -32.82 1.39 -26.83
N ILE A 122 -33.83 1.05 -26.03
CA ILE A 122 -33.74 1.09 -24.55
C ILE A 122 -32.64 0.14 -24.05
N VAL A 123 -32.63 -1.10 -24.54
CA VAL A 123 -31.60 -2.09 -24.19
C VAL A 123 -30.20 -1.62 -24.61
N SER A 124 -30.05 -1.10 -25.82
CA SER A 124 -28.77 -0.60 -26.32
C SER A 124 -28.26 0.59 -25.49
N SER A 125 -29.16 1.47 -25.06
CA SER A 125 -28.84 2.62 -24.21
C SER A 125 -28.41 2.17 -22.81
N TYR A 126 -29.09 1.17 -22.25
CA TYR A 126 -28.73 0.55 -20.98
C TYR A 126 -27.34 -0.12 -21.03
N ILE A 127 -27.06 -0.89 -22.09
CA ILE A 127 -25.76 -1.54 -22.29
C ILE A 127 -24.64 -0.50 -22.38
N LEU A 128 -24.87 0.58 -23.13
CA LEU A 128 -23.89 1.67 -23.27
C LEU A 128 -23.64 2.37 -21.94
N PHE A 129 -24.69 2.64 -21.16
CA PHE A 129 -24.58 3.24 -19.83
C PHE A 129 -23.80 2.35 -18.85
N THR A 130 -24.17 1.06 -18.77
CA THR A 130 -23.54 0.12 -17.84
C THR A 130 -22.11 -0.23 -18.23
N SER A 131 -21.82 -0.41 -19.53
CA SER A 131 -20.50 -0.86 -19.99
C SER A 131 -19.47 0.26 -20.11
N ILE A 132 -19.90 1.51 -20.30
CA ILE A 132 -19.00 2.64 -20.55
C ILE A 132 -19.14 3.72 -19.48
N THR A 133 -20.35 4.20 -19.22
CA THR A 133 -20.56 5.35 -18.32
C THR A 133 -20.25 4.99 -16.87
N LEU A 134 -20.66 3.81 -16.40
CA LEU A 134 -20.49 3.39 -15.01
C LEU A 134 -19.00 3.17 -14.63
N PRO A 135 -18.17 2.44 -15.40
CA PRO A 135 -16.74 2.31 -15.12
C PRO A 135 -15.99 3.65 -15.14
N VAL A 136 -16.36 4.57 -16.04
CA VAL A 136 -15.77 5.91 -16.10
C VAL A 136 -16.07 6.71 -14.83
N ILE A 137 -17.32 6.68 -14.36
CA ILE A 137 -17.71 7.34 -13.09
C ILE A 137 -16.93 6.75 -11.92
N GLN A 138 -16.84 5.42 -11.83
CA GLN A 138 -16.09 4.74 -10.76
C GLN A 138 -14.61 5.11 -10.79
N TYR A 139 -13.99 5.18 -11.98
CA TYR A 139 -12.61 5.62 -12.13
C TYR A 139 -12.40 7.05 -11.62
N PHE A 140 -13.30 7.99 -11.95
CA PHE A 140 -13.19 9.37 -11.47
C PHE A 140 -13.39 9.49 -9.95
N ILE A 141 -14.30 8.70 -9.37
CA ILE A 141 -14.48 8.64 -7.91
C ILE A 141 -13.20 8.09 -7.25
N ALA A 142 -12.66 6.98 -7.74
CA ALA A 142 -11.45 6.35 -7.23
C ALA A 142 -10.21 7.26 -7.36
N LYS A 143 -10.09 7.99 -8.48
CA LYS A 143 -9.03 8.97 -8.68
C LYS A 143 -9.13 10.13 -7.68
N LYS A 144 -10.34 10.67 -7.49
CA LYS A 144 -10.59 11.78 -6.55
C LYS A 144 -10.35 11.40 -5.09
N THR A 145 -10.68 10.17 -4.68
CA THR A 145 -10.40 9.68 -3.32
C THR A 145 -8.92 9.41 -3.10
N LYS A 146 -8.21 8.86 -4.10
CA LYS A 146 -6.75 8.68 -4.05
C LYS A 146 -6.01 10.02 -3.92
N ASP A 147 -6.41 11.04 -4.65
CA ASP A 147 -5.75 12.35 -4.61
C ASP A 147 -5.97 13.10 -3.27
N ARG A 148 -7.13 12.91 -2.62
CA ARG A 148 -7.39 13.51 -1.30
C ARG A 148 -6.65 12.79 -0.17
N SER A 149 -6.74 11.45 -0.13
CA SER A 149 -6.06 10.67 0.91
C SER A 149 -4.54 10.80 0.82
N THR A 150 -3.99 10.91 -0.39
CA THR A 150 -2.54 11.07 -0.59
C THR A 150 -2.05 12.44 -0.11
N LYS A 151 -2.83 13.52 -0.29
CA LYS A 151 -2.45 14.87 0.16
C LYS A 151 -2.48 15.00 1.68
N GLU A 152 -3.55 14.53 2.32
CA GLU A 152 -3.68 14.57 3.78
C GLU A 152 -2.65 13.66 4.46
N ALA A 153 -2.45 12.44 3.96
CA ALA A 153 -1.40 11.55 4.43
C ALA A 153 -0.02 12.17 4.23
N SER A 154 0.25 12.83 3.09
CA SER A 154 1.55 13.50 2.84
C SER A 154 1.81 14.66 3.80
N GLN A 155 0.78 15.44 4.15
CA GLN A 155 0.91 16.55 5.09
C GLN A 155 1.16 16.06 6.52
N LEU A 156 0.44 15.02 6.95
CA LEU A 156 0.66 14.35 8.24
C LEU A 156 2.01 13.59 8.26
N LEU A 157 2.46 13.08 7.10
CA LEU A 157 3.80 12.53 6.91
C LEU A 157 4.89 13.56 7.16
N ARG A 158 4.72 14.75 6.62
CA ARG A 158 5.68 15.84 6.79
C ARG A 158 5.73 16.37 8.22
N SER A 159 4.59 16.50 8.89
CA SER A 159 4.56 16.99 10.29
C SER A 159 5.23 16.01 11.26
N ILE A 160 4.99 14.71 11.10
CA ILE A 160 5.60 13.66 11.92
C ILE A 160 7.07 13.50 11.60
N TYR A 161 7.45 13.53 10.31
CA TYR A 161 8.86 13.53 9.93
C TYR A 161 9.61 14.69 10.59
N ASN A 162 9.07 15.91 10.51
CA ASN A 162 9.68 17.08 11.15
C ASN A 162 9.75 16.97 12.68
N LYS A 163 8.78 16.29 13.32
CA LYS A 163 8.79 16.04 14.78
C LYS A 163 9.91 15.09 15.21
N PHE A 164 10.19 14.06 14.41
CA PHE A 164 11.17 13.02 14.76
C PHE A 164 12.53 13.18 14.07
N ASN A 165 12.65 14.07 13.08
CA ASN A 165 13.90 14.35 12.36
C ASN A 165 14.78 15.35 13.14
N SER A 166 14.88 15.17 14.46
CA SER A 166 15.84 15.86 15.31
C SER A 166 16.87 14.88 15.85
N LYS A 167 18.06 15.38 16.15
CA LYS A 167 19.16 14.59 16.70
C LYS A 167 18.83 14.09 18.11
N GLU A 168 18.07 14.88 18.86
CA GLU A 168 17.56 14.54 20.18
C GLU A 168 16.58 13.36 20.11
N ALA A 169 15.65 13.37 19.15
CA ALA A 169 14.74 12.25 18.94
C ALA A 169 15.49 10.97 18.54
N PHE A 170 16.56 11.10 17.74
CA PHE A 170 17.40 9.95 17.41
C PHE A 170 18.10 9.37 18.65
N LYS A 171 18.59 10.21 19.57
CA LYS A 171 19.15 9.74 20.84
C LYS A 171 18.11 8.99 21.67
N GLU A 172 16.85 9.44 21.69
CA GLU A 172 15.75 8.71 22.34
C GLU A 172 15.46 7.36 21.68
N VAL A 173 15.53 7.29 20.34
CA VAL A 173 15.42 6.04 19.60
C VAL A 173 16.53 5.06 19.97
N LEU A 174 17.76 5.55 20.11
CA LEU A 174 18.89 4.73 20.54
C LEU A 174 18.74 4.19 21.98
N LYS A 175 17.99 4.86 22.85
CA LYS A 175 17.71 4.33 24.20
C LYS A 175 16.78 3.12 24.20
N THR A 176 15.99 2.94 23.14
CA THR A 176 14.97 1.88 23.07
C THR A 176 15.55 0.63 22.37
N PRO A 177 15.74 -0.52 23.07
CA PRO A 177 16.40 -1.70 22.51
C PRO A 177 15.72 -2.25 21.25
N THR A 178 14.39 -2.22 21.20
CA THR A 178 13.61 -2.69 20.05
C THR A 178 13.89 -1.86 18.79
N PHE A 179 14.06 -0.54 18.94
CA PHE A 179 14.42 0.33 17.83
C PHE A 179 15.88 0.19 17.43
N VAL A 180 16.80 -0.01 18.39
CA VAL A 180 18.20 -0.31 18.09
C VAL A 180 18.33 -1.60 17.27
N TYR A 181 17.57 -2.65 17.62
CA TYR A 181 17.51 -3.88 16.83
C TYR A 181 17.04 -3.63 15.38
N GLN A 182 16.01 -2.79 15.20
CA GLN A 182 15.55 -2.41 13.87
C GLN A 182 16.57 -1.57 13.10
N LEU A 183 17.27 -0.63 13.78
CA LEU A 183 18.37 0.13 13.21
C LEU A 183 19.52 -0.78 12.77
N ARG A 184 19.88 -1.77 13.58
CA ARG A 184 20.89 -2.80 13.24
C ARG A 184 20.50 -3.54 11.96
N ASN A 185 19.24 -3.97 11.84
CA ASN A 185 18.75 -4.64 10.62
C ASN A 185 18.80 -3.74 9.37
N ILE A 186 18.63 -2.43 9.53
CA ILE A 186 18.82 -1.47 8.44
C ILE A 186 20.30 -1.33 8.13
N ALA A 187 21.15 -1.15 9.14
CA ALA A 187 22.59 -0.99 8.99
C ALA A 187 23.27 -2.21 8.34
N ILE A 188 22.79 -3.44 8.61
CA ILE A 188 23.25 -4.65 7.92
C ILE A 188 22.96 -4.57 6.40
N LYS A 189 21.77 -4.07 6.03
CA LYS A 189 21.37 -3.93 4.61
C LYS A 189 22.12 -2.80 3.90
N GLU A 190 22.51 -1.77 4.64
CA GLU A 190 23.27 -0.62 4.14
C GLU A 190 24.79 -0.81 4.31
N PHE A 191 25.26 -1.99 4.72
CA PHE A 191 26.67 -2.32 4.96
C PHE A 191 27.39 -1.33 5.90
N SER A 192 26.69 -0.87 6.94
CA SER A 192 27.18 0.10 7.93
C SER A 192 26.91 -0.36 9.37
N VAL A 193 26.89 -1.68 9.59
CA VAL A 193 26.51 -2.31 10.87
C VAL A 193 27.51 -2.00 12.00
N GLU A 194 28.77 -1.77 11.65
CA GLU A 194 29.86 -1.41 12.55
C GLU A 194 29.55 -0.15 13.36
N ASN A 195 28.81 0.81 12.81
CA ASN A 195 28.42 2.03 13.53
C ASN A 195 27.43 1.73 14.67
N VAL A 196 26.48 0.82 14.43
CA VAL A 196 25.52 0.40 15.46
C VAL A 196 26.22 -0.44 16.52
N LEU A 197 27.07 -1.39 16.10
CA LEU A 197 27.83 -2.25 17.01
C LEU A 197 28.80 -1.44 17.88
N PHE A 198 29.44 -0.42 17.32
CA PHE A 198 30.28 0.53 18.06
C PHE A 198 29.49 1.17 19.19
N TRP A 199 28.31 1.73 18.87
CA TRP A 199 27.48 2.41 19.85
C TRP A 199 26.98 1.47 20.95
N GLU A 200 26.57 0.24 20.59
CA GLU A 200 26.13 -0.77 21.55
C GLU A 200 27.27 -1.17 22.50
N ASN A 201 28.46 -1.47 21.97
CA ASN A 201 29.63 -1.82 22.78
C ASN A 201 30.11 -0.65 23.64
N TYR A 202 30.00 0.59 23.14
CA TYR A 202 30.31 1.78 23.92
C TYR A 202 29.38 1.88 25.14
N LYS A 203 28.08 1.61 24.96
CA LYS A 203 27.13 1.59 26.09
C LYS A 203 27.46 0.49 27.09
N ILE A 204 27.89 -0.69 26.64
CA ILE A 204 28.35 -1.76 27.54
C ILE A 204 29.54 -1.28 28.38
N LEU A 205 30.56 -0.67 27.76
CA LEU A 205 31.70 -0.10 28.50
C LEU A 205 31.26 0.94 29.54
N GLN A 206 30.35 1.84 29.19
CA GLN A 206 29.83 2.83 30.14
C GLN A 206 29.09 2.16 31.31
N ASN A 207 28.35 1.09 31.06
CA ASN A 207 27.66 0.32 32.11
C ASN A 207 28.65 -0.36 33.05
N MET A 208 29.73 -0.91 32.51
CA MET A 208 30.80 -1.52 33.30
C MET A 208 31.46 -0.50 34.22
N ASN A 209 31.79 0.69 33.71
CA ASN A 209 32.35 1.76 34.54
C ASN A 209 31.37 2.21 35.64
N HIS A 210 30.10 2.40 35.29
CA HIS A 210 29.08 2.73 36.27
C HIS A 210 28.95 1.65 37.35
N ARG A 211 28.93 0.37 36.96
CA ARG A 211 28.83 -0.75 37.89
C ARG A 211 30.05 -0.81 38.82
N TYR A 212 31.25 -0.66 38.27
CA TYR A 212 32.48 -0.60 39.07
C TYR A 212 32.42 0.52 40.09
N PHE A 213 31.98 1.72 39.68
CA PHE A 213 31.84 2.86 40.59
C PHE A 213 30.85 2.57 41.72
N VAL A 214 29.70 1.98 41.42
CA VAL A 214 28.69 1.59 42.42
C VAL A 214 29.25 0.55 43.39
N GLU A 215 29.95 -0.47 42.90
CA GLU A 215 30.53 -1.51 43.77
C GLU A 215 31.70 -0.98 44.61
N THR A 216 32.51 -0.06 44.06
CA THR A 216 33.57 0.62 44.82
C THR A 216 33.00 1.43 45.97
N LYS A 217 31.95 2.21 45.71
CA LYS A 217 31.29 3.00 46.76
C LYS A 217 30.70 2.11 47.86
N LYS A 218 30.08 0.98 47.50
CA LYS A 218 29.59 0.00 48.48
C LYS A 218 30.72 -0.61 49.30
N ALA A 219 31.86 -0.93 48.68
CA ALA A 219 33.02 -1.49 49.36
C ALA A 219 33.62 -0.50 50.38
N GLU A 220 33.68 0.79 50.02
CA GLU A 220 34.08 1.88 50.91
C GLU A 220 33.13 2.03 52.11
N GLU A 221 31.82 2.00 51.87
CA GLU A 221 30.79 2.07 52.92
C GLU A 221 30.89 0.89 53.91
N LEU A 222 31.30 -0.29 53.43
CA LEU A 222 31.54 -1.49 54.25
C LEU A 222 32.93 -1.56 54.88
N GLY A 223 33.83 -0.63 54.55
CA GLY A 223 35.22 -0.62 55.02
C GLY A 223 36.07 -1.78 54.51
N ASN A 224 35.68 -2.42 53.41
CA ASN A 224 36.40 -3.57 52.84
C ASN A 224 36.61 -3.37 51.33
N VAL A 225 37.73 -2.74 50.98
CA VAL A 225 38.11 -2.38 49.59
C VAL A 225 38.28 -3.62 48.69
N ASN A 226 38.65 -4.77 49.27
CA ASN A 226 38.89 -6.01 48.51
C ASN A 226 37.60 -6.62 47.93
N LEU A 227 36.42 -6.11 48.30
CA LEU A 227 35.14 -6.57 47.75
C LEU A 227 35.00 -6.28 46.25
N VAL A 228 35.66 -5.24 45.73
CA VAL A 228 35.58 -4.87 44.32
C VAL A 228 36.28 -5.90 43.42
N ASP A 229 37.41 -6.44 43.88
CA ASP A 229 38.20 -7.43 43.14
C ASP A 229 37.49 -8.79 43.03
N LEU A 230 36.51 -9.04 43.90
CA LEU A 230 35.67 -10.24 43.87
C LEU A 230 34.52 -10.16 42.86
N TYR A 231 34.31 -8.98 42.24
CA TYR A 231 33.23 -8.81 41.27
C TYR A 231 33.60 -9.42 39.92
N ASP A 232 32.73 -10.31 39.42
CA ASP A 232 32.90 -10.96 38.13
C ASP A 232 32.51 -10.05 36.96
N PHE A 233 33.45 -9.19 36.55
CA PHE A 233 33.26 -8.29 35.40
C PHE A 233 33.14 -9.06 34.07
N GLU A 234 33.75 -10.24 33.95
CA GLU A 234 33.69 -11.06 32.74
C GLU A 234 32.30 -11.65 32.57
N GLY A 235 31.74 -12.28 33.62
CA GLY A 235 30.36 -12.76 33.63
C GLY A 235 29.37 -11.65 33.28
N TYR A 236 29.52 -10.47 33.90
CA TYR A 236 28.69 -9.30 33.59
C TYR A 236 28.81 -8.86 32.12
N TYR A 237 30.02 -8.81 31.56
CA TYR A 237 30.22 -8.44 30.16
C TYR A 237 29.55 -9.43 29.19
N GLN A 238 29.71 -10.74 29.43
CA GLN A 238 29.08 -11.78 28.61
C GLN A 238 27.55 -11.70 28.67
N GLU A 239 26.98 -11.44 29.84
CA GLU A 239 25.54 -11.23 30.00
C GLU A 239 25.04 -10.03 29.18
N GLN A 240 25.77 -8.90 29.22
CA GLN A 240 25.39 -7.69 28.48
C GLN A 240 25.46 -7.85 26.95
N ILE A 241 26.39 -8.66 26.46
CA ILE A 241 26.47 -8.99 25.03
C ILE A 241 25.27 -9.84 24.58
N GLN A 242 24.87 -10.82 25.39
CA GLN A 242 23.79 -11.74 25.04
C GLN A 242 22.40 -11.11 25.20
N TYR A 243 22.22 -10.35 26.27
CA TYR A 243 20.98 -9.67 26.60
C TYR A 243 21.26 -8.17 26.62
N TYR A 244 21.19 -7.55 25.45
CA TYR A 244 21.24 -6.10 25.35
C TYR A 244 19.95 -5.49 25.94
N ASN A 245 19.87 -5.49 27.27
CA ASN A 245 18.84 -4.82 28.06
C ASN A 245 19.43 -3.49 28.49
N THR A 246 19.13 -2.44 27.74
CA THR A 246 19.57 -1.07 28.04
C THR A 246 18.82 -0.53 29.26
N THR A 247 19.10 -1.04 30.46
CA THR A 247 18.65 -0.44 31.73
C THR A 247 19.78 0.38 32.33
N VAL A 248 20.30 1.31 31.54
CA VAL A 248 21.15 2.37 32.08
C VAL A 248 20.20 3.47 32.49
N GLU A 249 20.14 3.79 33.77
CA GLU A 249 19.54 5.05 34.19
C GLU A 249 20.29 6.18 33.49
N ASP A 250 19.64 6.85 32.54
CA ASP A 250 20.17 7.98 31.77
C ASP A 250 20.61 9.18 32.65
N SER A 251 20.44 9.08 33.97
CA SER A 251 20.77 10.12 34.95
C SER A 251 22.20 10.04 35.49
N TYR A 252 22.98 8.99 35.20
CA TYR A 252 24.35 8.89 35.70
C TYR A 252 25.29 9.82 34.91
N SER A 253 25.56 10.99 35.48
CA SER A 253 26.66 11.85 35.07
C SER A 253 27.98 11.25 35.56
N TYR A 254 28.79 10.74 34.62
CA TYR A 254 30.14 10.26 34.93
C TYR A 254 31.18 11.33 34.64
N ASN A 255 32.33 11.24 35.31
CA ASN A 255 33.46 12.09 35.01
C ASN A 255 34.35 11.42 33.94
N SER A 256 34.29 11.94 32.72
CA SER A 256 35.05 11.44 31.56
C SER A 256 36.57 11.41 31.77
N ASN A 257 37.12 12.22 32.68
CA ASN A 257 38.55 12.34 32.92
C ASN A 257 39.10 11.34 33.95
N LEU A 258 38.26 10.50 34.55
CA LEU A 258 38.71 9.48 35.48
C LEU A 258 39.50 8.40 34.74
N SER A 259 40.58 7.91 35.36
CA SER A 259 41.33 6.76 34.85
C SER A 259 40.47 5.50 34.89
N VAL A 260 40.55 4.68 33.85
CA VAL A 260 39.85 3.39 33.81
C VAL A 260 40.44 2.43 34.86
N PRO A 261 39.61 1.77 35.68
CA PRO A 261 40.08 0.76 36.63
C PRO A 261 40.78 -0.41 35.96
N ALA A 262 41.79 -0.99 36.61
CA ALA A 262 42.61 -2.07 36.05
C ALA A 262 41.79 -3.28 35.58
N ALA A 263 40.72 -3.63 36.29
CA ALA A 263 39.82 -4.72 35.94
C ALA A 263 39.07 -4.51 34.61
N ILE A 264 38.87 -3.25 34.18
CA ILE A 264 38.10 -2.90 32.96
C ILE A 264 39.01 -2.56 31.77
N ILE A 265 40.31 -2.30 32.00
CA ILE A 265 41.28 -1.99 30.94
C ILE A 265 41.26 -3.00 29.75
N PRO A 266 41.18 -4.33 29.97
CA PRO A 266 41.16 -5.29 28.85
C PRO A 266 40.02 -5.03 27.84
N TYR A 267 38.85 -4.58 28.32
CA TYR A 267 37.70 -4.29 27.47
C TYR A 267 37.89 -3.00 26.66
N TYR A 268 38.62 -2.01 27.19
CA TYR A 268 39.01 -0.82 26.45
C TYR A 268 40.00 -1.16 25.32
N ASP A 269 41.00 -2.02 25.59
CA ASP A 269 41.93 -2.49 24.56
C ASP A 269 41.19 -3.30 23.48
N GLN A 270 40.27 -4.18 23.87
CA GLN A 270 39.43 -4.92 22.94
C GLN A 270 38.56 -4.00 22.08
N PHE A 271 37.89 -3.02 22.69
CA PHE A 271 37.07 -2.04 21.98
C PHE A 271 37.90 -1.26 20.95
N TYR A 272 39.06 -0.75 21.37
CA TYR A 272 40.00 -0.06 20.50
C TYR A 272 40.46 -0.94 19.32
N ARG A 273 40.83 -2.21 19.58
CA ARG A 273 41.26 -3.15 18.54
C ARG A 273 40.16 -3.58 17.59
N THR A 274 38.91 -3.50 18.01
CA THR A 274 37.75 -3.95 17.21
C THR A 274 37.25 -2.86 16.28
N PHE A 275 37.22 -1.60 16.76
CA PHE A 275 36.54 -0.52 16.05
C PHE A 275 37.44 0.64 15.61
N ILE A 276 38.57 0.88 16.28
CA ILE A 276 39.38 2.09 16.07
C ILE A 276 40.68 1.78 15.33
N LYS A 277 41.42 0.75 15.78
CA LYS A 277 42.76 0.41 15.29
C LYS A 277 42.77 0.23 13.76
N ALA A 278 43.87 0.62 13.11
CA ALA A 278 44.05 0.32 11.69
C ALA A 278 43.89 -1.19 11.39
N ASN A 279 43.20 -1.51 10.29
CA ASN A 279 42.91 -2.88 9.83
C ASN A 279 42.12 -3.75 10.83
N CYS A 280 41.29 -3.13 11.68
CA CYS A 280 40.38 -3.87 12.56
C CYS A 280 39.15 -4.41 11.80
N PRO A 281 38.48 -5.46 12.33
CA PRO A 281 37.38 -6.13 11.63
C PRO A 281 36.13 -5.26 11.46
N ALA A 282 35.87 -4.32 12.37
CA ALA A 282 34.68 -3.46 12.36
C ALA A 282 35.05 -1.98 12.45
N LYS A 283 36.03 -1.56 11.64
CA LYS A 283 36.54 -0.18 11.67
C LYS A 283 35.44 0.84 11.39
N VAL A 284 35.18 1.73 12.35
CA VAL A 284 34.27 2.86 12.13
C VAL A 284 34.96 4.00 11.39
N ASN A 285 34.20 4.72 10.56
CA ASN A 285 34.71 5.82 9.74
C ASN A 285 34.76 7.15 10.51
N ILE A 286 35.66 7.26 11.48
CA ILE A 286 35.85 8.49 12.27
C ILE A 286 37.08 9.28 11.81
N SER A 287 37.13 10.56 12.15
CA SER A 287 38.21 11.44 11.71
C SER A 287 39.59 11.00 12.22
N TYR A 288 40.62 11.17 11.39
CA TYR A 288 41.99 10.81 11.74
C TYR A 288 42.50 11.49 13.02
N LYS A 289 42.05 12.73 13.27
CA LYS A 289 42.40 13.47 14.49
C LYS A 289 41.93 12.73 15.75
N ILE A 290 40.72 12.17 15.73
CA ILE A 290 40.14 11.43 16.85
C ILE A 290 40.85 10.09 17.03
N VAL A 291 41.11 9.37 15.94
CA VAL A 291 41.89 8.12 15.98
C VAL A 291 43.25 8.34 16.64
N LYS A 292 43.98 9.38 16.22
CA LYS A 292 45.31 9.69 16.75
C LYS A 292 45.29 10.07 18.24
N ALA A 293 44.26 10.80 18.68
CA ALA A 293 44.08 11.15 20.09
C ALA A 293 43.86 9.90 20.96
N ILE A 294 42.96 9.01 20.52
CA ILE A 294 42.71 7.73 21.19
C ILE A 294 44.00 6.89 21.21
N GLU A 295 44.72 6.79 20.09
CA GLU A 295 45.98 6.06 19.98
C GLU A 295 47.05 6.52 20.98
N SER A 296 47.14 7.82 21.25
CA SER A 296 48.12 8.35 22.22
C SER A 296 47.75 8.07 23.69
N GLU A 297 46.47 7.87 23.98
CA GLU A 297 45.95 7.78 25.35
C GLU A 297 45.55 6.35 25.76
N ILE A 298 45.39 5.43 24.80
CA ILE A 298 44.89 4.06 25.05
C ILE A 298 45.77 3.24 26.00
N VAL A 299 47.05 3.60 26.18
CA VAL A 299 47.96 2.96 27.14
C VAL A 299 47.54 3.20 28.58
N LYS A 300 46.93 4.35 28.87
CA LYS A 300 46.37 4.73 30.18
C LYS A 300 45.01 5.39 29.96
N PRO A 301 43.97 4.61 29.61
CA PRO A 301 42.73 5.16 29.11
C PRO A 301 41.97 5.88 30.22
N THR A 302 41.23 6.90 29.82
CA THR A 302 40.21 7.56 30.65
C THR A 302 38.83 7.01 30.31
N VAL A 303 37.88 7.14 31.24
CA VAL A 303 36.52 6.60 31.06
C VAL A 303 35.87 7.15 29.78
N GLY A 304 36.11 8.43 29.47
CA GLY A 304 35.56 9.11 28.31
C GLY A 304 36.44 9.15 27.05
N ILE A 305 37.50 8.34 26.97
CA ILE A 305 38.42 8.34 25.80
C ILE A 305 37.70 8.15 24.45
N PHE A 306 36.53 7.49 24.44
CA PHE A 306 35.75 7.22 23.24
C PHE A 306 34.55 8.18 23.03
N ASP A 307 34.33 9.16 23.92
CA ASP A 307 33.13 10.03 23.89
C ASP A 307 33.01 10.80 22.57
N VAL A 308 34.13 11.35 22.10
CA VAL A 308 34.19 12.14 20.85
C VAL A 308 33.97 11.25 19.63
N ALA A 309 34.55 10.05 19.61
CA ALA A 309 34.31 9.07 18.54
C ALA A 309 32.85 8.63 18.52
N LYS A 310 32.23 8.41 19.68
CA LYS A 310 30.81 8.11 19.82
C LYS A 310 29.93 9.22 19.26
N ASP A 311 30.23 10.49 19.53
CA ASP A 311 29.48 11.59 18.93
C ASP A 311 29.56 11.58 17.40
N GLU A 312 30.75 11.38 16.82
CA GLU A 312 30.91 11.30 15.36
C GLU A 312 30.17 10.10 14.76
N VAL A 313 30.23 8.93 15.39
CA VAL A 313 29.50 7.73 14.94
C VAL A 313 27.99 7.91 15.03
N VAL A 314 27.48 8.51 16.12
CA VAL A 314 26.05 8.84 16.25
C VAL A 314 25.62 9.83 15.16
N ASP A 315 26.47 10.80 14.81
CA ASP A 315 26.20 11.76 13.75
C ASP A 315 26.16 11.10 12.37
N MET A 316 27.06 10.15 12.12
CA MET A 316 27.02 9.33 10.92
C MET A 316 25.73 8.52 10.84
N MET A 317 25.33 7.84 11.92
CA MET A 317 24.08 7.06 11.95
C MET A 317 22.84 7.94 11.74
N TYR A 318 22.82 9.11 12.37
CA TYR A 318 21.74 10.09 12.23
C TYR A 318 21.57 10.56 10.79
N ASN A 319 22.68 10.79 10.07
CA ASN A 319 22.64 11.28 8.69
C ASN A 319 22.42 10.16 7.66
N SER A 320 22.69 8.90 8.00
CA SER A 320 22.65 7.76 7.07
C SER A 320 21.44 6.84 7.29
N ILE A 321 21.43 6.08 8.39
CA ILE A 321 20.46 5.00 8.62
C ILE A 321 19.16 5.50 9.28
N TYR A 322 19.21 6.62 10.02
CA TYR A 322 18.05 7.13 10.73
C TYR A 322 16.90 7.60 9.82
N PRO A 323 17.13 8.31 8.69
CA PRO A 323 16.05 8.68 7.76
C PRO A 323 15.35 7.45 7.17
N ILE A 324 16.10 6.37 6.93
CA ILE A 324 15.56 5.09 6.44
C ILE A 324 14.71 4.43 7.52
N PHE A 325 15.18 4.46 8.77
CA PHE A 325 14.43 3.99 9.94
C PHE A 325 13.11 4.74 10.12
N LEU A 326 13.12 6.08 10.06
CA LEU A 326 11.91 6.90 10.14
C LEU A 326 10.89 6.54 9.07
N LYS A 327 11.34 6.28 7.84
CA LYS A 327 10.46 5.88 6.73
C LYS A 327 9.80 4.51 6.97
N LYS A 328 10.51 3.57 7.59
CA LYS A 328 10.02 2.18 7.80
C LYS A 328 9.18 2.01 9.06
N ASN A 329 9.54 2.66 10.17
CA ASN A 329 8.96 2.40 11.50
C ASN A 329 8.04 3.52 12.00
N LYS A 330 7.53 4.34 11.08
CA LYS A 330 6.74 5.52 11.41
C LYS A 330 5.56 5.26 12.35
N LYS A 331 4.73 4.24 12.07
CA LYS A 331 3.53 3.94 12.89
C LYS A 331 3.90 3.57 14.33
N GLN A 332 4.94 2.74 14.47
CA GLN A 332 5.43 2.32 15.79
C GLN A 332 5.99 3.51 16.58
N LEU A 333 6.70 4.44 15.94
CA LEU A 333 7.17 5.65 16.59
C LEU A 333 6.02 6.53 17.12
N GLU A 334 4.95 6.67 16.34
CA GLU A 334 3.76 7.41 16.80
C GLU A 334 3.12 6.73 18.01
N GLU A 335 2.93 5.42 17.98
CA GLU A 335 2.36 4.67 19.10
C GLU A 335 3.23 4.81 20.35
N THR A 336 4.53 4.51 20.25
CA THR A 336 5.44 4.53 21.41
C THR A 336 5.60 5.94 22.02
N PHE A 337 5.72 6.99 21.21
CA PHE A 337 5.96 8.34 21.72
C PHE A 337 4.69 9.16 22.01
N ASN A 338 3.52 8.76 21.49
CA ASN A 338 2.25 9.40 21.87
C ASN A 338 1.60 8.72 23.08
N LEU A 339 1.93 7.47 23.41
CA LEU A 339 1.46 6.81 24.64
C LEU A 339 2.11 7.35 25.92
N ASN A 340 3.20 8.10 25.80
CA ASN A 340 3.90 8.74 26.93
C ASN A 340 3.44 10.20 27.18
N LYS A 341 2.34 10.62 26.58
CA LYS A 341 1.62 11.86 26.88
C LYS A 341 0.25 11.53 27.44
#